data_AF-V5WLY1-F1
#
_entry.id   AF-V5WLY1-F1
#
_cell.length_a   1.000
_cell.length_b   1.000
_cell.length_c   1.000
_cell.angle_alpha   90.00
_cell.angle_beta   90.00
_cell.angle_gamma   90.00
#
_symmetry.space_group_name_H-M   'P 1'
#
loop_
_entity.id
_entity.type
_entity.pdbx_description
1 polymer ?
#
loop_
_entity_poly.entity_id
_entity_poly.type
_entity_poly.pdbx_seq_one_letter_code
_entity_poly.pdbx_strand_id
1 'polypeptide(L)'
;MELVTALESSDPELADEIKRRMFVFEDLVMLDPGALGKLLSQADPGDLALAVKRLPEELAGHLRNVMGEAKYASLKERSDGLGPVRVQDVDGARMRIIQVLKELEEAGEVLVGRQGEMIE
;
A
#
# COMPACT_ATOMS: atom_id res chain seq x y z
N MET A 1 18.46 -22.47 -13.69
CA MET A 1 17.25 -21.63 -13.60
C MET A 1 16.28 -22.17 -14.63
N GLU A 2 15.38 -23.06 -14.20
CA GLU A 2 14.48 -23.75 -15.13
C GLU A 2 13.13 -24.04 -14.44
N LEU A 3 12.55 -23.01 -13.80
CA LEU A 3 11.25 -23.14 -13.12
C LEU A 3 10.29 -21.94 -13.27
N VAL A 4 10.63 -20.92 -14.07
CA VAL A 4 9.72 -19.76 -14.24
C VAL A 4 9.02 -19.75 -15.61
N THR A 5 9.53 -20.47 -16.61
CA THR A 5 9.07 -20.33 -18.00
C THR A 5 7.91 -21.25 -18.41
N ALA A 6 7.41 -22.11 -17.52
CA ALA A 6 6.35 -23.08 -17.86
C ALA A 6 4.94 -22.68 -17.38
N LEU A 7 4.80 -21.58 -16.63
CA LEU A 7 3.50 -21.14 -16.10
C LEU A 7 2.82 -20.05 -16.97
N GLU A 8 3.42 -19.65 -18.08
CA GLU A 8 2.87 -18.63 -18.98
C GLU A 8 1.85 -19.19 -20.01
N SER A 9 1.54 -20.50 -19.98
CA SER A 9 0.74 -21.16 -21.03
C SER A 9 -0.55 -21.83 -20.55
N SER A 10 -1.05 -21.55 -19.35
CA SER A 10 -2.30 -22.20 -18.87
C SER A 10 -3.46 -21.32 -18.47
N ASP A 11 -3.31 -19.99 -18.34
CA ASP A 11 -4.48 -19.09 -18.36
C ASP A 11 -4.04 -17.62 -18.39
N PRO A 12 -4.12 -16.94 -19.54
CA PRO A 12 -3.88 -15.49 -19.61
C PRO A 12 -4.87 -14.70 -18.73
N GLU A 13 -6.11 -15.20 -18.57
CA GLU A 13 -7.14 -14.56 -17.74
C GLU A 13 -6.84 -14.64 -16.24
N LEU A 14 -6.29 -15.76 -15.76
CA LEU A 14 -5.89 -15.94 -14.36
C LEU A 14 -4.65 -15.08 -14.02
N ALA A 15 -3.71 -14.95 -14.95
CA ALA A 15 -2.55 -14.06 -14.80
C ALA A 15 -2.96 -12.58 -14.81
N ASP A 16 -3.96 -12.20 -15.61
CA ASP A 16 -4.57 -10.87 -15.60
C ASP A 16 -5.42 -10.63 -14.36
N GLU A 17 -6.15 -11.62 -13.82
CA GLU A 17 -6.83 -11.53 -12.52
C GLU A 17 -5.84 -11.35 -11.36
N ILE A 18 -4.70 -12.06 -11.39
CA ILE A 18 -3.63 -11.91 -10.40
C ILE A 18 -3.01 -10.51 -10.48
N LYS A 19 -2.79 -9.99 -11.68
CA LYS A 19 -2.29 -8.61 -11.89
C LYS A 19 -3.33 -7.54 -11.55
N ARG A 20 -4.62 -7.78 -11.81
CA ARG A 20 -5.75 -6.90 -11.41
C ARG A 20 -5.98 -6.90 -9.89
N ARG A 21 -5.44 -7.89 -9.16
CA ARG A 21 -5.37 -7.95 -7.69
C ARG A 21 -4.08 -7.37 -7.09
N MET A 22 -3.14 -6.87 -7.90
CA MET A 22 -1.93 -6.22 -7.39
C MET A 22 -2.24 -4.77 -7.04
N PHE A 23 -2.90 -4.57 -5.89
CA PHE A 23 -2.93 -3.27 -5.26
C PHE A 23 -1.49 -2.88 -4.92
N VAL A 24 -0.97 -1.84 -5.57
CA VAL A 24 0.38 -1.32 -5.29
C VAL A 24 0.33 -0.24 -4.23
N PHE A 25 1.48 0.07 -3.64
CA PHE A 25 1.54 1.07 -2.57
C PHE A 25 1.08 2.46 -3.03
N GLU A 26 1.30 2.78 -4.30
CA GLU A 26 0.87 4.02 -4.92
C GLU A 26 -0.67 4.13 -5.01
N ASP A 27 -1.39 3.01 -5.09
CA ASP A 27 -2.86 2.97 -5.17
C ASP A 27 -3.54 3.39 -3.86
N LEU A 28 -2.79 3.51 -2.77
CA LEU A 28 -3.29 4.04 -1.49
C LEU A 28 -3.89 5.45 -1.62
N VAL A 29 -3.51 6.20 -2.66
CA VAL A 29 -4.10 7.51 -2.98
C VAL A 29 -5.59 7.41 -3.32
N MET A 30 -6.05 6.27 -3.83
CA MET A 30 -7.44 6.02 -4.20
C MET A 30 -8.33 5.62 -3.02
N LEU A 31 -7.73 5.27 -1.88
CA LEU A 31 -8.50 4.91 -0.69
C LEU A 31 -9.22 6.13 -0.13
N ASP A 32 -10.45 5.93 0.33
CA ASP A 32 -11.14 6.98 1.06
C ASP A 32 -10.42 7.30 2.39
N PRO A 33 -10.64 8.50 2.97
CA PRO A 33 -9.99 8.90 4.22
C PRO A 33 -10.21 7.94 5.40
N GLY A 34 -11.35 7.26 5.47
CA GLY A 34 -11.67 6.31 6.53
C GLY A 34 -10.87 5.02 6.39
N ALA A 35 -10.85 4.45 5.18
CA ALA A 35 -10.06 3.29 4.80
C ALA A 35 -8.57 3.51 5.05
N LEU A 36 -8.03 4.62 4.54
CA LEU A 36 -6.63 4.97 4.72
C LEU A 36 -6.31 5.23 6.20
N GLY A 37 -7.17 5.94 6.93
CA GLY A 37 -6.97 6.19 8.35
C GLY A 37 -6.91 4.92 9.19
N LYS A 38 -7.74 3.92 8.83
CA LYS A 38 -7.76 2.61 9.49
C LYS A 38 -6.51 1.80 9.20
N LEU A 39 -6.11 1.73 7.93
CA LEU A 39 -4.84 1.13 7.52
C LEU A 39 -3.66 1.73 8.28
N LEU A 40 -3.56 3.06 8.33
CA LEU A 40 -2.48 3.78 9.01
C LEU A 40 -2.46 3.52 10.52
N SER A 41 -3.61 3.24 11.13
CA SER A 41 -3.73 2.96 12.56
C SER A 41 -3.33 1.52 12.90
N GLN A 42 -3.42 0.59 11.94
CA GLN A 42 -3.10 -0.83 12.15
C GLN A 42 -1.70 -1.21 11.63
N ALA A 43 -1.17 -0.46 10.66
CA ALA A 43 0.16 -0.68 10.12
C ALA A 43 1.26 -0.43 11.16
N ASP A 44 2.36 -1.19 11.06
CA ASP A 44 3.51 -1.03 11.97
C ASP A 44 4.16 0.37 11.81
N PRO A 45 4.41 1.11 12.90
CA PRO A 45 5.01 2.43 12.83
C PRO A 45 6.42 2.47 12.22
N GLY A 46 7.20 1.38 12.32
CA GLY A 46 8.49 1.25 11.66
C GLY A 46 8.36 1.06 10.15
N ASP A 47 7.39 0.24 9.73
CA ASP A 47 7.06 0.07 8.31
C ASP A 47 6.55 1.36 7.68
N LEU A 48 5.68 2.09 8.37
CA LEU A 48 5.24 3.42 7.92
C LEU A 48 6.44 4.36 7.76
N ALA A 49 7.35 4.41 8.73
CA ALA A 49 8.52 5.27 8.65
C ALA A 49 9.45 4.90 7.47
N LEU A 50 9.60 3.62 7.15
CA LEU A 50 10.34 3.16 5.98
C LEU A 50 9.61 3.50 4.68
N ALA A 51 8.30 3.27 4.61
CA ALA A 51 7.52 3.42 3.39
C ALA A 51 7.40 4.88 2.91
N VAL A 52 7.40 5.86 3.83
CA VAL A 52 7.28 7.30 3.51
C VAL A 52 8.60 7.98 3.09
N LYS A 53 9.70 7.23 2.96
CA LYS A 53 11.03 7.76 2.61
C LYS A 53 11.00 8.57 1.31
N ARG A 54 10.29 8.04 0.32
CA ARG A 54 9.96 8.70 -0.95
C ARG A 54 8.53 8.36 -1.28
N LEU A 55 7.72 9.39 -1.44
CA LEU A 55 6.34 9.26 -1.90
C LEU A 55 6.12 10.23 -3.06
N PRO A 56 5.24 9.88 -4.01
CA PRO A 56 4.65 10.86 -4.90
C PRO A 56 3.99 11.97 -4.07
N GLU A 57 4.03 13.21 -4.56
CA GLU A 57 3.46 14.38 -3.87
C GLU A 57 1.97 14.20 -3.58
N GLU A 58 1.24 13.59 -4.50
CA GLU A 58 -0.19 13.30 -4.38
C GLU A 58 -0.50 12.38 -3.18
N LEU A 59 0.22 11.26 -3.08
CA LEU A 59 0.06 10.32 -1.95
C LEU A 59 0.53 10.94 -0.64
N ALA A 60 1.59 11.75 -0.65
CA ALA A 60 2.03 12.49 0.52
C ALA A 60 0.96 13.50 1.00
N GLY A 61 0.31 14.21 0.07
CA GLY A 61 -0.79 15.13 0.35
C GLY A 61 -2.00 14.40 0.93
N HIS A 62 -2.38 13.26 0.35
CA HIS A 62 -3.48 12.45 0.86
C HIS A 62 -3.22 11.94 2.28
N LEU A 63 -2.02 11.43 2.55
CA LEU A 63 -1.61 11.03 3.89
C LEU A 63 -1.70 12.18 4.90
N ARG A 64 -1.22 13.39 4.54
CA ARG A 64 -1.35 14.58 5.39
C ARG A 64 -2.80 14.94 5.68
N ASN A 65 -3.67 14.87 4.68
CA ASN A 65 -5.10 15.15 4.85
C ASN A 65 -5.75 14.17 5.83
N VAL A 66 -5.39 12.89 5.78
CA VAL A 66 -5.97 11.85 6.63
C VAL A 66 -5.44 11.88 8.06
N MET A 67 -4.12 11.98 8.26
CA MET A 67 -3.53 11.93 9.61
C MET A 67 -3.39 13.31 10.29
N GLY A 68 -3.41 14.38 9.50
CA GLY A 68 -3.12 15.75 9.94
C GLY A 68 -1.62 16.08 9.90
N GLU A 69 -1.32 17.36 9.66
CA GLU A 69 0.05 17.88 9.48
C GLU A 69 1.00 17.50 10.63
N ALA A 70 0.55 17.62 11.88
CA ALA A 70 1.40 17.31 13.04
C ALA A 70 1.83 15.84 13.11
N LYS A 71 0.91 14.91 12.82
CA LYS A 71 1.23 13.47 12.81
C LYS A 71 2.10 13.11 11.62
N TYR A 72 1.83 13.71 10.45
CA TYR A 72 2.66 13.49 9.27
C TYR A 72 4.09 14.01 9.47
N ALA A 73 4.25 15.20 10.07
CA ALA A 73 5.56 15.74 10.40
C ALA A 73 6.34 14.81 11.33
N SER A 74 5.69 14.28 12.37
CA SER A 74 6.30 13.31 13.30
C SER A 74 6.71 12.01 12.58
N LEU A 75 5.89 11.53 11.66
CA LEU A 75 6.20 10.36 10.83
C LEU A 75 7.39 10.62 9.90
N LYS A 76 7.47 11.80 9.29
CA LYS A 76 8.59 12.21 8.46
C LYS A 76 9.89 12.35 9.27
N GLU A 77 9.84 12.95 10.45
CA GLU A 77 10.99 13.03 11.34
C GLU A 77 11.52 11.64 11.70
N ARG A 78 10.63 10.70 12.03
CA ARG A 78 11.02 9.30 12.27
C ARG A 78 11.64 8.67 11.02
N SER A 79 11.07 8.90 9.85
CA SER A 79 11.59 8.42 8.56
C SER A 79 13.00 8.96 8.28
N ASP A 80 13.23 10.24 8.54
CA ASP A 80 14.50 10.91 8.31
C ASP A 80 15.56 10.44 9.33
N GLY A 81 15.15 10.18 10.57
CA GLY A 81 15.98 9.60 11.62
C GLY A 81 16.51 8.19 11.31
N LEU A 82 15.88 7.44 10.39
CA LEU A 82 16.39 6.15 9.94
C LEU A 82 17.68 6.27 9.09
N GLY A 83 18.06 7.47 8.63
CA GLY A 83 19.25 7.66 7.79
C GLY A 83 19.16 6.96 6.43
N PRO A 84 20.27 6.61 5.76
CA PRO A 84 20.21 5.88 4.49
C PRO A 84 19.64 4.47 4.68
N VAL A 85 18.59 4.12 3.93
CA VAL A 85 17.94 2.80 3.95
C VAL A 85 18.03 2.15 2.57
N ARG A 86 18.00 0.82 2.51
CA ARG A 86 18.04 0.11 1.21
C ARG A 86 16.66 0.14 0.57
N VAL A 87 16.63 0.20 -0.76
CA VAL A 87 15.38 0.16 -1.53
C VAL A 87 14.58 -1.10 -1.20
N GLN A 88 15.26 -2.24 -1.03
CA GLN A 88 14.62 -3.51 -0.64
C GLN A 88 13.89 -3.44 0.71
N ASP A 89 14.41 -2.68 1.67
CA ASP A 89 13.77 -2.53 2.99
C ASP A 89 12.49 -1.68 2.87
N VAL A 90 12.53 -0.65 2.02
CA VAL A 90 11.37 0.20 1.71
C VAL A 90 10.29 -0.60 1.00
N ASP A 91 10.65 -1.38 -0.03
CA ASP A 91 9.70 -2.21 -0.77
C ASP A 91 9.09 -3.30 0.13
N GLY A 92 9.90 -3.90 1.01
CA GLY A 92 9.42 -4.85 2.01
C GLY A 92 8.43 -4.23 2.99
N ALA A 93 8.68 -3.01 3.46
CA ALA A 93 7.76 -2.27 4.33
C ALA A 93 6.44 -1.93 3.61
N ARG A 94 6.52 -1.45 2.36
CA ARG A 94 5.35 -1.17 1.53
C ARG A 94 4.50 -2.43 1.30
N MET A 95 5.13 -3.57 1.03
CA MET A 95 4.45 -4.86 0.87
C MET A 95 3.69 -5.26 2.15
N ARG A 96 4.31 -5.09 3.33
CA ARG A 96 3.65 -5.36 4.61
C ARG A 96 2.46 -4.45 4.86
N ILE A 97 2.54 -3.17 4.48
CA ILE A 97 1.39 -2.25 4.56
C ILE A 97 0.25 -2.69 3.64
N ILE A 98 0.57 -3.11 2.40
CA ILE A 98 -0.46 -3.66 1.50
C ILE A 98 -1.07 -4.94 2.07
N GLN A 99 -0.28 -5.78 2.75
CA GLN A 99 -0.82 -6.98 3.41
C GLN A 99 -1.83 -6.62 4.51
N VAL A 100 -1.55 -5.60 5.32
CA VAL A 100 -2.50 -5.09 6.33
C VAL A 100 -3.78 -4.57 5.67
N LEU A 101 -3.67 -3.87 4.54
CA LEU A 101 -4.86 -3.42 3.79
C LEU A 101 -5.72 -4.60 3.32
N LYS A 102 -5.11 -5.66 2.81
CA LYS A 102 -5.82 -6.88 2.40
C LYS A 102 -6.50 -7.57 3.56
N GLU A 103 -5.84 -7.66 4.72
CA GLU A 103 -6.44 -8.23 5.93
C GLU A 103 -7.65 -7.42 6.40
N LEU A 104 -7.57 -6.08 6.33
CA LEU A 104 -8.70 -5.19 6.61
C LEU A 104 -9.84 -5.34 5.61
N GLU A 105 -9.53 -5.56 4.32
CA GLU A 105 -10.54 -5.82 3.29
C GLU A 105 -11.23 -7.17 3.52
N GLU A 106 -10.46 -8.23 3.78
CA GLU A 106 -10.95 -9.58 4.08
C GLU A 106 -11.83 -9.61 5.34
N ALA A 107 -11.50 -8.78 6.34
CA ALA A 107 -12.31 -8.60 7.54
C ALA A 107 -13.59 -7.76 7.31
N GLY A 108 -13.79 -7.20 6.11
CA GLY A 108 -14.87 -6.26 5.80
C GLY A 108 -14.74 -4.92 6.53
N GLU A 109 -13.55 -4.63 7.06
CA GLU A 109 -13.23 -3.48 7.87
C GLU A 109 -12.88 -2.24 7.04
N VAL A 110 -12.42 -2.46 5.80
CA VAL A 110 -12.14 -1.47 4.78
C VAL A 110 -12.76 -1.94 3.45
N LEU A 111 -13.35 -1.02 2.70
CA LEU A 111 -13.79 -1.29 1.33
C LEU A 111 -12.78 -0.67 0.37
N VAL A 112 -12.02 -1.51 -0.32
CA VAL A 112 -11.16 -1.07 -1.41
C VAL A 112 -12.03 -0.99 -2.66
N GLY A 113 -12.39 0.24 -3.05
CA GLY A 113 -13.27 0.48 -4.19
C GLY A 113 -12.70 -0.10 -5.48
N ARG A 114 -13.23 -1.24 -5.95
CA ARG A 114 -13.13 -1.62 -7.35
C ARG A 114 -13.90 -0.58 -8.15
N GLN A 115 -13.22 0.40 -8.75
CA GLN A 115 -13.83 1.15 -9.85
C GLN A 115 -14.02 0.17 -11.01
N GLY A 116 -15.12 -0.58 -11.02
CA GLY A 116 -15.38 -1.53 -12.11
C GLY A 116 -16.52 -2.54 -11.98
N GLU A 117 -17.15 -2.75 -10.82
CA GLU A 117 -18.26 -3.72 -10.73
C GLU A 117 -19.43 -3.20 -9.89
N MET A 118 -20.12 -2.18 -10.41
CA MET A 118 -21.58 -2.19 -10.34
C MET A 118 -22.05 -2.74 -11.69
N ILE A 119 -22.35 -4.03 -11.75
CA ILE A 119 -23.22 -4.57 -12.79
C ILE A 119 -24.64 -4.47 -12.23
N GLU A 120 -25.55 -3.91 -13.04
CA GLU A 120 -26.98 -3.76 -12.76
C GLU A 120 -27.65 -5.04 -12.22
#